data_AF-F8F737-F1
#
_entry.id   AF-F8F737-F1
#
_cell.length_a   1.000
_cell.length_b   1.000
_cell.length_c   1.000
_cell.angle_alpha   90.00
_cell.angle_beta   90.00
_cell.angle_gamma   90.00
#
_symmetry.space_group_name_H-M   'P 1'
#
loop_
_entity.id
_entity.type
_entity.pdbx_description
1 polymer ?
#
loop_
_entity_poly.entity_id
_entity_poly.type
_entity_poly.pdbx_seq_one_letter_code
_entity_poly.pdbx_strand_id
1 'polypeptide(L)'
;MEHLKAAGIVVHETGPHNRSTRDGTSPVKIRNFMPRAFRCVAAVSNPRLFSYLGSKGRTGGETMRLAELRRPYDYCISLGNNCMPAMELEKKGLKRETLPLDWVISRSTTRVAELLLYRFPNYMQLPNLVIRCPDPKLGTYVVEDLVNGIESYHDFALFLNTSSSLPEYPVFRVRLERRIERLYRILQEKRDLLFIRTGEVTPEEGRLLKGVIEQITGPGKTAHLLIINNHPRLALPRELDWGIPGVCTVEIPYSQTQAERNRAFFGGLLEGISVR
;
A
#
# COMPACT_ATOMS: atom_id res chain seq x y z
N MET A 1 -17.39 16.31 -42.14
CA MET A 1 -17.13 16.72 -43.53
C MET A 1 -18.30 17.64 -43.91
N GLU A 2 -18.22 18.97 -44.03
CA GLU A 2 -17.18 20.01 -43.92
C GLU A 2 -17.92 21.36 -43.62
N HIS A 3 -17.36 22.44 -43.07
CA HIS A 3 -16.03 22.69 -42.48
C HIS A 3 -16.14 23.72 -41.32
N LEU A 4 -15.05 24.42 -40.96
CA LEU A 4 -14.98 25.41 -39.87
C LEU A 4 -15.33 26.84 -40.33
N LYS A 5 -15.98 27.64 -39.47
CA LYS A 5 -15.74 29.09 -39.34
C LYS A 5 -15.74 29.50 -37.87
N ALA A 6 -14.83 30.39 -37.51
CA ALA A 6 -14.60 30.86 -36.15
C ALA A 6 -14.68 32.39 -36.05
N ALA A 7 -14.87 32.87 -34.82
CA ALA A 7 -14.64 34.22 -34.30
C ALA A 7 -15.57 35.38 -34.73
N GLY A 8 -16.19 36.01 -33.71
CA GLY A 8 -16.88 37.31 -33.73
C GLY A 8 -18.41 37.21 -33.68
N ILE A 9 -19.16 38.01 -32.91
CA ILE A 9 -18.82 39.22 -32.11
C ILE A 9 -20.00 39.56 -31.16
N VAL A 10 -19.76 39.96 -29.89
CA VAL A 10 -20.47 41.04 -29.09
C VAL A 10 -21.99 40.89 -28.77
N VAL A 11 -22.66 41.47 -27.74
CA VAL A 11 -22.48 42.03 -26.35
C VAL A 11 -23.92 42.27 -25.81
N HIS A 12 -24.16 42.31 -24.48
CA HIS A 12 -25.07 43.26 -23.80
C HIS A 12 -24.62 43.35 -22.32
N GLU A 13 -24.13 44.47 -21.79
CA GLU A 13 -24.78 45.75 -21.45
C GLU A 13 -25.65 45.72 -20.17
N THR A 14 -25.23 46.51 -19.16
CA THR A 14 -26.05 47.50 -18.43
C THR A 14 -25.15 48.33 -17.50
N GLY A 15 -25.22 49.67 -17.58
CA GLY A 15 -24.80 50.59 -16.50
C GLY A 15 -26.04 51.10 -15.73
N PRO A 16 -26.03 52.28 -15.05
CA PRO A 16 -24.91 53.24 -14.90
C PRO A 16 -24.75 53.87 -13.47
N HIS A 17 -23.79 54.81 -13.35
CA HIS A 17 -23.54 55.79 -12.25
C HIS A 17 -22.93 55.24 -10.92
N ASN A 18 -22.14 55.99 -10.14
CA ASN A 18 -21.90 57.47 -10.08
C ASN A 18 -20.42 57.86 -9.78
N ARG A 19 -20.09 59.16 -9.79
CA ARG A 19 -18.74 59.79 -9.73
C ARG A 19 -18.13 59.90 -8.30
N SER A 20 -16.79 59.89 -8.17
CA SER A 20 -15.97 61.10 -7.81
C SER A 20 -14.47 60.85 -7.47
N THR A 21 -13.56 61.44 -8.25
CA THR A 21 -12.28 62.11 -7.89
C THR A 21 -11.34 61.59 -6.77
N ARG A 22 -10.06 61.28 -7.11
CA ARG A 22 -8.87 62.16 -6.94
C ARG A 22 -7.54 61.48 -7.33
N ASP A 23 -6.54 62.29 -7.67
CA ASP A 23 -5.19 61.89 -8.13
C ASP A 23 -4.28 61.23 -7.07
N GLY A 24 -3.28 60.47 -7.55
CA GLY A 24 -2.19 59.94 -6.72
C GLY A 24 -1.21 59.04 -7.50
N THR A 25 -0.14 59.61 -8.06
CA THR A 25 0.81 58.93 -8.97
C THR A 25 1.84 58.02 -8.28
N SER A 26 1.95 56.74 -8.70
CA SER A 26 3.22 55.99 -8.81
C SER A 26 3.03 54.61 -9.49
N PRO A 27 4.06 54.05 -10.16
CA PRO A 27 3.90 52.91 -11.07
C PRO A 27 3.85 51.55 -10.37
N VAL A 28 2.81 50.75 -10.68
CA VAL A 28 2.71 49.35 -10.24
C VAL A 28 3.65 48.47 -11.08
N LYS A 29 4.71 47.95 -10.45
CA LYS A 29 5.56 46.90 -11.05
C LYS A 29 4.74 45.62 -11.24
N ILE A 30 4.57 45.18 -12.48
CA ILE A 30 4.08 43.84 -12.80
C ILE A 30 5.11 42.83 -12.26
N ARG A 31 4.78 42.14 -11.17
CA ARG A 31 5.57 40.99 -10.69
C ARG A 31 5.11 39.73 -11.40
N ASN A 32 5.97 39.19 -12.26
CA ASN A 32 5.83 37.85 -12.80
C ASN A 32 5.68 36.84 -11.65
N PHE A 33 4.50 36.23 -11.55
CA PHE A 33 4.23 35.21 -10.53
C PHE A 33 4.70 33.84 -11.06
N MET A 34 6.02 33.63 -11.07
CA MET A 34 6.56 32.27 -11.22
C MET A 34 6.07 31.42 -10.04
N PRO A 35 5.45 30.24 -10.28
CA PRO A 35 5.19 29.30 -9.21
C PRO A 35 6.54 28.86 -8.62
N ARG A 36 6.70 29.05 -7.30
CA ARG A 36 7.91 28.62 -6.59
C ARG A 36 8.11 27.13 -6.78
N ALA A 37 9.35 26.73 -7.08
CA ALA A 37 9.74 25.32 -7.11
C ALA A 37 9.29 24.63 -5.81
N PHE A 38 8.48 23.59 -5.95
CA PHE A 38 8.13 22.72 -4.83
C PHE A 38 9.41 22.05 -4.34
N ARG A 39 9.79 22.32 -3.09
CA ARG A 39 10.79 21.52 -2.39
C ARG A 39 10.30 20.07 -2.38
N CYS A 40 11.15 19.14 -2.79
CA CYS A 40 10.95 17.72 -2.50
C CYS A 40 10.71 17.57 -1.00
N VAL A 41 9.51 17.12 -0.62
CA VAL A 41 9.27 16.64 0.73
C VAL A 41 9.98 15.29 0.82
N ALA A 42 11.18 15.30 1.39
CA ALA A 42 11.86 14.05 1.71
C ALA A 42 10.93 13.22 2.60
N ALA A 43 10.78 11.93 2.28
CA ALA A 43 10.03 11.01 3.11
C ALA A 43 10.61 11.05 4.52
N VAL A 44 9.84 11.56 5.48
CA VAL A 44 10.27 11.62 6.88
C VAL A 44 10.27 10.19 7.42
N SER A 45 11.41 9.53 7.32
CA SER A 45 11.70 8.34 8.11
C SER A 45 11.57 8.74 9.58
N ASN A 46 10.69 8.04 10.31
CA ASN A 46 10.40 8.38 11.70
C ASN A 46 11.46 7.74 12.62
N PRO A 47 12.44 8.48 13.17
CA PRO A 47 13.50 7.88 13.97
C PRO A 47 13.00 7.25 15.27
N ARG A 48 11.78 7.60 15.72
CA ARG A 48 11.15 7.01 16.91
C ARG A 48 10.74 5.55 16.73
N LEU A 49 10.61 5.09 15.48
CA LEU A 49 10.26 3.71 15.17
C LEU A 49 11.42 2.74 15.47
N PHE A 50 12.67 3.21 15.29
CA PHE A 50 13.88 2.46 15.64
C PHE A 50 14.25 2.56 17.12
N SER A 51 13.91 3.66 17.81
CA SER A 51 14.29 3.87 19.22
C SER A 51 13.47 3.06 20.24
N TYR A 52 12.44 2.33 19.81
CA TYR A 52 11.59 1.53 20.71
C TYR A 52 12.04 0.06 20.87
N LEU A 53 12.96 -0.42 20.04
CA LEU A 53 13.50 -1.80 20.11
C LEU A 53 14.73 -1.88 21.03
N GLY A 54 14.54 -1.57 22.32
CA GLY A 54 15.63 -1.46 23.29
C GLY A 54 15.34 -2.08 24.65
N SER A 55 15.48 -3.41 24.79
CA SER A 55 16.26 -4.05 25.88
C SER A 55 16.17 -5.58 25.93
N LYS A 56 17.32 -6.21 26.26
CA LYS A 56 17.50 -7.52 26.91
C LYS A 56 16.82 -8.78 26.31
N GLY A 57 17.59 -9.47 25.47
CA GLY A 57 18.12 -10.79 25.84
C GLY A 57 17.28 -12.04 25.62
N ARG A 58 17.60 -12.79 24.55
CA ARG A 58 17.78 -14.25 24.57
C ARG A 58 18.64 -14.70 23.38
N THR A 59 19.84 -15.18 23.65
CA THR A 59 20.69 -15.89 22.69
C THR A 59 20.18 -17.33 22.55
N GLY A 60 19.79 -17.74 21.34
CA GLY A 60 19.27 -19.09 21.07
C GLY A 60 17.77 -19.15 20.74
N GLY A 61 17.27 -18.21 19.92
CA GLY A 61 15.98 -18.39 19.25
C GLY A 61 16.18 -19.18 17.95
N GLU A 62 15.48 -20.31 17.80
CA GLU A 62 15.49 -21.09 16.55
C GLU A 62 15.01 -20.24 15.36
N THR A 63 15.74 -20.31 14.25
CA THR A 63 15.50 -19.50 13.06
C THR A 63 14.54 -20.22 12.12
N MET A 64 13.55 -19.51 11.57
CA MET A 64 12.39 -20.19 11.00
C MET A 64 12.62 -20.63 9.54
N ARG A 65 12.49 -21.93 9.29
CA ARG A 65 12.58 -22.54 7.95
C ARG A 65 11.23 -22.61 7.24
N LEU A 66 11.25 -22.71 5.91
CA LEU A 66 10.02 -22.87 5.11
C LEU A 66 9.29 -24.17 5.46
N ALA A 67 10.02 -25.22 5.83
CA ALA A 67 9.45 -26.49 6.29
C ALA A 67 8.59 -26.33 7.57
N GLU A 68 8.97 -25.45 8.49
CA GLU A 68 8.26 -25.21 9.76
C GLU A 68 6.98 -24.37 9.56
N LEU A 69 6.89 -23.64 8.45
CA LEU A 69 5.65 -22.97 8.04
C LEU A 69 4.58 -23.96 7.58
N ARG A 70 4.93 -25.21 7.24
CA ARG A 70 4.01 -26.24 6.72
C ARG A 70 3.13 -26.85 7.81
N ARG A 71 2.22 -26.05 8.34
CA ARG A 71 1.30 -26.40 9.42
C ARG A 71 -0.05 -25.70 9.27
N PRO A 72 -1.09 -26.14 10.00
CA PRO A 72 -2.36 -25.43 10.06
C PRO A 72 -2.25 -24.15 10.89
N TYR A 73 -2.78 -23.05 10.35
CA TYR A 73 -3.00 -21.75 11.00
C TYR A 73 -4.49 -21.50 11.22
N ASP A 74 -4.82 -20.48 12.01
CA ASP A 74 -6.19 -19.99 12.15
C ASP A 74 -6.55 -18.97 11.05
N TYR A 75 -5.54 -18.25 10.50
CA TYR A 75 -5.70 -17.36 9.33
C TYR A 75 -4.34 -16.99 8.69
N CYS A 76 -4.33 -16.75 7.37
CA CYS A 76 -3.18 -16.19 6.65
C CYS A 76 -3.46 -14.77 6.13
N ILE A 77 -2.56 -13.83 6.39
CA ILE A 77 -2.73 -12.38 6.18
C ILE A 77 -1.72 -11.87 5.14
N SER A 78 -2.21 -11.27 4.05
CA SER A 78 -1.37 -10.52 3.12
C SER A 78 -1.00 -9.15 3.69
N LEU A 79 0.27 -8.78 3.57
CA LEU A 79 0.80 -7.44 3.88
C LEU A 79 1.19 -6.68 2.60
N GLY A 80 0.57 -7.03 1.47
CA GLY A 80 0.66 -6.29 0.20
C GLY A 80 2.01 -6.36 -0.48
N ASN A 81 2.55 -5.18 -0.82
CA ASN A 81 3.53 -4.89 -1.87
C ASN A 81 2.99 -5.12 -3.30
N ASN A 82 2.23 -6.18 -3.54
CA ASN A 82 1.34 -6.29 -4.69
C ASN A 82 0.17 -7.25 -4.37
N CYS A 83 -0.72 -7.47 -5.34
CA CYS A 83 -1.88 -8.35 -5.18
C CYS A 83 -1.57 -9.86 -5.20
N MET A 84 -0.33 -10.28 -5.51
CA MET A 84 0.01 -11.70 -5.68
C MET A 84 -0.24 -12.55 -4.41
N PRO A 85 0.17 -12.13 -3.19
CA PRO A 85 -0.11 -12.90 -1.99
C PRO A 85 -1.60 -13.04 -1.73
N ALA A 86 -2.36 -11.97 -1.96
CA ALA A 86 -3.80 -11.99 -1.77
C ALA A 86 -4.50 -12.94 -2.74
N MET A 87 -4.08 -13.00 -4.01
CA MET A 87 -4.63 -13.93 -5.01
C MET A 87 -4.29 -15.39 -4.70
N GLU A 88 -3.03 -15.71 -4.39
CA GLU A 88 -2.62 -17.11 -4.15
C GLU A 88 -3.10 -17.66 -2.81
N LEU A 89 -3.26 -16.80 -1.78
CA LEU A 89 -3.96 -17.17 -0.54
C LEU A 89 -5.44 -17.50 -0.78
N GLU A 90 -6.12 -16.74 -1.64
CA GLU A 90 -7.53 -16.95 -1.97
C GLU A 90 -7.73 -18.24 -2.76
N LYS A 91 -6.92 -18.45 -3.80
CA LYS A 91 -6.89 -19.66 -4.64
C LYS A 91 -6.64 -20.95 -3.84
N LYS A 92 -5.89 -20.87 -2.73
CA LYS A 92 -5.61 -22.00 -1.83
C LYS A 92 -6.56 -22.09 -0.62
N GLY A 93 -7.57 -21.22 -0.51
CA GLY A 93 -8.50 -21.19 0.63
C GLY A 93 -7.88 -20.75 1.97
N LEU A 94 -6.68 -20.17 1.93
CA LEU A 94 -5.92 -19.72 3.11
C LEU A 94 -6.34 -18.33 3.62
N LYS A 95 -7.10 -17.58 2.81
CA LYS A 95 -7.88 -16.42 3.26
C LYS A 95 -9.35 -16.64 2.87
N ARG A 96 -10.29 -16.10 3.65
CA ARG A 96 -11.74 -16.16 3.36
C ARG A 96 -12.35 -14.79 3.04
N GLU A 97 -11.66 -13.72 3.40
CA GLU A 97 -12.13 -12.34 3.25
C GLU A 97 -11.00 -11.41 2.80
N THR A 98 -11.31 -10.35 2.05
CA THR A 98 -10.36 -9.29 1.66
C THR A 98 -9.91 -8.44 2.84
N LEU A 99 -8.61 -8.16 2.92
CA LEU A 99 -7.97 -7.30 3.93
C LEU A 99 -7.46 -5.97 3.34
N PRO A 100 -7.05 -4.96 4.15
CA PRO A 100 -6.77 -3.60 3.70
C PRO A 100 -5.60 -3.44 2.70
N LEU A 101 -4.70 -4.42 2.67
CA LEU A 101 -3.47 -4.41 1.87
C LEU A 101 -3.50 -5.42 0.72
N ASP A 102 -4.63 -6.10 0.48
CA ASP A 102 -4.75 -7.17 -0.52
C ASP A 102 -4.62 -6.67 -1.98
N TRP A 103 -5.16 -5.50 -2.28
CA TRP A 103 -5.40 -5.03 -3.66
C TRP A 103 -4.63 -3.74 -3.99
N VAL A 104 -3.55 -3.47 -3.25
CA VAL A 104 -2.76 -2.24 -3.35
C VAL A 104 -1.27 -2.55 -3.56
N ILE A 105 -0.58 -1.62 -4.21
CA ILE A 105 0.88 -1.62 -4.29
C ILE A 105 1.42 -0.80 -3.11
N SER A 106 2.02 -1.48 -2.13
CA SER A 106 2.56 -0.87 -0.90
C SER A 106 4.05 -1.17 -0.76
N ARG A 107 4.89 -0.42 -1.50
CA ARG A 107 6.33 -0.77 -1.67
C ARG A 107 7.14 -0.65 -0.38
N SER A 108 6.91 0.38 0.44
CA SER A 108 7.64 0.56 1.72
C SER A 108 7.14 -0.40 2.81
N THR A 109 8.01 -1.29 3.27
CA THR A 109 7.71 -2.20 4.40
C THR A 109 7.59 -1.42 5.70
N THR A 110 8.47 -0.45 5.92
CA THR A 110 8.41 0.49 7.05
C THR A 110 7.04 1.19 7.14
N ARG A 111 6.49 1.69 6.03
CA ARG A 111 5.16 2.31 6.02
C ARG A 111 4.04 1.33 6.34
N VAL A 112 4.12 0.08 5.85
CA VAL A 112 3.15 -0.97 6.20
C VAL A 112 3.20 -1.27 7.70
N ALA A 113 4.39 -1.31 8.30
CA ALA A 113 4.53 -1.46 9.76
C ALA A 113 3.88 -0.29 10.51
N GLU A 114 4.10 0.97 10.10
CA GLU A 114 3.43 2.13 10.72
C GLU A 114 1.90 2.07 10.59
N LEU A 115 1.37 1.69 9.42
CA LEU A 115 -0.08 1.54 9.21
C LEU A 115 -0.69 0.46 10.12
N LEU A 116 -0.02 -0.69 10.27
CA LEU A 116 -0.45 -1.76 11.17
C LEU A 116 -0.41 -1.33 12.64
N LEU A 117 0.67 -0.64 13.05
CA LEU A 117 0.87 -0.20 14.43
C LEU A 117 -0.18 0.85 14.86
N TYR A 118 -0.44 1.84 14.02
CA TYR A 118 -1.30 2.98 14.34
C TYR A 118 -2.76 2.84 13.85
N ARG A 119 -3.15 1.66 13.35
CA ARG A 119 -4.51 1.35 12.84
C ARG A 119 -4.94 2.20 11.64
N PHE A 120 -4.03 2.28 10.66
CA PHE A 120 -4.23 2.89 9.35
C PHE A 120 -4.62 4.38 9.38
N PRO A 121 -3.91 5.23 10.15
CA PRO A 121 -4.21 6.66 10.23
C PRO A 121 -3.98 7.30 8.86
N ASN A 122 -4.91 8.17 8.43
CA ASN A 122 -4.87 8.87 7.16
C ASN A 122 -4.80 7.98 5.89
N TYR A 123 -4.98 6.65 6.01
CA TYR A 123 -4.86 5.72 4.90
C TYR A 123 -5.99 5.87 3.90
N MET A 124 -5.63 6.17 2.65
CA MET A 124 -6.52 6.46 1.53
C MET A 124 -7.60 7.49 1.90
N GLN A 125 -7.20 8.58 2.57
CA GLN A 125 -8.08 9.73 2.80
C GLN A 125 -8.14 10.62 1.56
N LEU A 126 -9.34 11.06 1.16
CA LEU A 126 -9.57 11.82 -0.09
C LEU A 126 -8.60 13.00 -0.33
N PRO A 127 -8.25 13.84 0.67
CA PRO A 127 -7.30 14.95 0.46
C PRO A 127 -5.87 14.51 0.11
N ASN A 128 -5.52 13.24 0.34
CA ASN A 128 -4.21 12.66 0.04
C ASN A 128 -4.18 11.92 -1.31
N LEU A 129 -5.34 11.75 -1.97
CA LEU A 129 -5.46 10.94 -3.18
C LEU A 129 -5.15 11.73 -4.46
N VAL A 130 -4.35 11.13 -5.34
CA VAL A 130 -4.12 11.61 -6.70
C VAL A 130 -4.46 10.51 -7.71
N ILE A 131 -5.29 10.87 -8.69
CA ILE A 131 -5.58 10.02 -9.85
C ILE A 131 -4.39 10.10 -10.79
N ARG A 132 -3.73 8.96 -11.06
CA ARG A 132 -2.50 8.91 -11.86
C ARG A 132 -2.78 8.69 -13.34
N CYS A 133 -3.38 7.57 -13.67
CA CYS A 133 -3.70 7.17 -15.04
C CYS A 133 -4.84 6.15 -15.06
N PRO A 134 -5.57 6.03 -16.17
CA PRO A 134 -6.42 4.87 -16.41
C PRO A 134 -5.56 3.61 -16.63
N ASP A 135 -6.01 2.47 -16.14
CA ASP A 135 -5.57 1.14 -16.57
C ASP A 135 -6.70 0.48 -17.38
N PRO A 136 -6.64 0.52 -18.73
CA PRO A 136 -7.68 -0.08 -19.58
C PRO A 136 -7.75 -1.61 -19.49
N LYS A 137 -6.72 -2.29 -18.96
CA LYS A 137 -6.73 -3.76 -18.80
C LYS A 137 -7.50 -4.16 -17.54
N LEU A 138 -7.47 -3.32 -16.50
CA LEU A 138 -8.22 -3.53 -15.26
C LEU A 138 -9.60 -2.85 -15.28
N GLY A 139 -9.83 -1.90 -16.19
CA GLY A 139 -11.08 -1.13 -16.26
C GLY A 139 -11.21 -0.09 -15.14
N THR A 140 -10.08 0.33 -14.55
CA THR A 140 -9.99 1.17 -13.35
C THR A 140 -9.06 2.38 -13.55
N TYR A 141 -9.13 3.33 -12.62
CA TYR A 141 -8.06 4.32 -12.42
C TYR A 141 -7.05 3.83 -11.39
N VAL A 142 -5.76 4.05 -11.66
CA VAL A 142 -4.71 3.98 -10.65
C VAL A 142 -4.79 5.23 -9.78
N VAL A 143 -5.04 5.04 -8.49
CA VAL A 143 -5.19 6.13 -7.51
C VAL A 143 -4.15 5.96 -6.40
N GLU A 144 -3.32 6.98 -6.17
CA GLU A 144 -2.24 6.96 -5.20
C GLU A 144 -2.57 7.83 -3.97
N ASP A 145 -2.40 7.26 -2.78
CA ASP A 145 -2.32 8.01 -1.53
C ASP A 145 -0.88 8.53 -1.35
N LEU A 146 -0.69 9.83 -1.53
CA LEU A 146 0.62 10.49 -1.47
C LEU A 146 1.27 10.45 -0.08
N VAL A 147 0.47 10.39 0.99
CA VAL A 147 0.98 10.41 2.38
C VAL A 147 1.58 9.05 2.74
N ASN A 148 0.96 7.98 2.23
CA ASN A 148 1.41 6.62 2.49
C ASN A 148 2.23 6.01 1.32
N GLY A 149 2.25 6.62 0.14
CA GLY A 149 2.93 6.06 -1.03
C GLY A 149 2.33 4.70 -1.44
N ILE A 150 0.99 4.60 -1.43
CA ILE A 150 0.25 3.37 -1.72
C ILE A 150 -0.67 3.61 -2.92
N GLU A 151 -0.63 2.71 -3.90
CA GLU A 151 -1.45 2.78 -5.12
C GLU A 151 -2.58 1.74 -5.07
N SER A 152 -3.83 2.16 -5.24
CA SER A 152 -4.95 1.25 -5.56
C SER A 152 -5.08 1.10 -7.07
N TYR A 153 -5.16 -0.15 -7.51
CA TYR A 153 -5.34 -0.53 -8.91
C TYR A 153 -6.74 -1.09 -9.21
N HIS A 154 -7.53 -1.44 -8.19
CA HIS A 154 -8.74 -2.26 -8.35
C HIS A 154 -10.02 -1.64 -7.79
N ASP A 155 -9.97 -0.54 -7.03
CA ASP A 155 -11.14 -0.07 -6.28
C ASP A 155 -11.98 1.03 -6.97
N PHE A 156 -11.48 1.69 -8.03
CA PHE A 156 -12.10 2.85 -8.70
C PHE A 156 -12.32 2.59 -10.20
N ALA A 157 -13.56 2.37 -10.64
CA ALA A 157 -13.87 1.99 -12.02
C ALA A 157 -13.84 3.17 -13.01
N LEU A 158 -13.40 2.94 -14.25
CA LEU A 158 -13.33 3.98 -15.30
C LEU A 158 -14.71 4.57 -15.67
N PHE A 159 -15.78 3.79 -15.53
CA PHE A 159 -17.14 4.21 -15.91
C PHE A 159 -17.90 4.94 -14.79
N LEU A 160 -17.33 5.01 -13.58
CA LEU A 160 -17.94 5.66 -12.40
C LEU A 160 -17.10 6.83 -11.86
N ASN A 161 -15.88 7.01 -12.38
CA ASN A 161 -14.95 8.07 -11.98
C ASN A 161 -14.39 8.77 -13.23
N THR A 162 -13.67 9.87 -13.05
CA THR A 162 -13.00 10.59 -14.15
C THR A 162 -11.52 10.79 -13.82
N SER A 163 -10.75 11.37 -14.74
CA SER A 163 -9.35 11.74 -14.47
C SER A 163 -9.17 12.87 -13.44
N SER A 164 -10.26 13.48 -12.97
CA SER A 164 -10.25 14.63 -12.05
C SER A 164 -11.22 14.49 -10.86
N SER A 165 -11.98 13.40 -10.76
CA SER A 165 -12.98 13.20 -9.69
C SER A 165 -13.18 11.72 -9.37
N LEU A 166 -13.44 11.42 -8.09
CA LEU A 166 -13.73 10.08 -7.57
C LEU A 166 -15.13 10.01 -6.92
N PRO A 167 -16.24 10.02 -7.69
CA PRO A 167 -17.59 9.85 -7.15
C PRO A 167 -17.79 8.56 -6.35
N GLU A 168 -17.05 7.49 -6.64
CA GLU A 168 -17.09 6.24 -5.86
C GLU A 168 -16.37 6.32 -4.51
N TYR A 169 -15.62 7.39 -4.22
CA TYR A 169 -14.80 7.47 -3.02
C TYR A 169 -15.56 7.13 -1.71
N PRO A 170 -16.80 7.61 -1.46
CA PRO A 170 -17.54 7.25 -0.25
C PRO A 170 -17.80 5.74 -0.13
N VAL A 171 -18.11 5.07 -1.25
CA VAL A 171 -18.35 3.62 -1.30
C VAL A 171 -17.04 2.85 -1.09
N PHE A 172 -15.94 3.32 -1.68
CA PHE A 172 -14.60 2.80 -1.40
C PHE A 172 -14.21 2.96 0.08
N ARG A 173 -14.42 4.14 0.68
CA ARG A 173 -14.09 4.46 2.08
C ARG A 173 -14.77 3.50 3.05
N VAL A 174 -16.08 3.28 2.90
CA VAL A 174 -16.85 2.31 3.70
C VAL A 174 -16.37 0.87 3.49
N ARG A 175 -16.03 0.47 2.25
CA ARG A 175 -15.43 -0.86 1.99
C ARG A 175 -14.09 -1.01 2.70
N LEU A 176 -13.25 0.04 2.68
CA LEU A 176 -11.93 0.01 3.29
C LEU A 176 -11.99 -0.02 4.83
N GLU A 177 -12.88 0.73 5.46
CA GLU A 177 -13.11 0.67 6.92
C GLU A 177 -13.47 -0.74 7.37
N ARG A 178 -14.43 -1.38 6.70
CA ARG A 178 -14.81 -2.77 6.98
C ARG A 178 -13.65 -3.76 6.80
N ARG A 179 -12.76 -3.53 5.80
CA ARG A 179 -11.52 -4.33 5.63
C ARG A 179 -10.57 -4.13 6.83
N ILE A 180 -10.45 -2.91 7.37
CA ILE A 180 -9.59 -2.58 8.51
C ILE A 180 -10.14 -3.17 9.81
N GLU A 181 -11.44 -3.00 10.09
CA GLU A 181 -12.12 -3.59 11.24
C GLU A 181 -11.97 -5.11 11.26
N ARG A 182 -12.20 -5.76 10.12
CA ARG A 182 -12.00 -7.20 9.91
C ARG A 182 -10.58 -7.65 10.24
N LEU A 183 -9.56 -6.92 9.80
CA LEU A 183 -8.17 -7.26 10.12
C LEU A 183 -7.97 -7.28 11.64
N TYR A 184 -8.39 -6.24 12.36
CA TYR A 184 -8.25 -6.21 13.82
C TYR A 184 -9.14 -7.23 14.55
N ARG A 185 -10.32 -7.57 14.00
CA ARG A 185 -11.14 -8.68 14.49
C ARG A 185 -10.39 -10.02 14.38
N ILE A 186 -9.74 -10.29 13.25
CA ILE A 186 -8.90 -11.49 13.07
C ILE A 186 -7.73 -11.49 14.06
N LEU A 187 -7.03 -10.36 14.23
CA LEU A 187 -5.95 -10.21 15.21
C LEU A 187 -6.42 -10.44 16.65
N GLN A 188 -7.67 -10.07 16.98
CA GLN A 188 -8.27 -10.27 18.30
C GLN A 188 -8.70 -11.74 18.52
N GLU A 189 -9.41 -12.34 17.57
CA GLU A 189 -10.05 -13.65 17.73
C GLU A 189 -9.10 -14.85 17.52
N LYS A 190 -8.15 -14.74 16.59
CA LYS A 190 -7.31 -15.87 16.17
C LYS A 190 -6.03 -15.96 17.00
N ARG A 191 -5.40 -17.15 17.04
CA ARG A 191 -4.22 -17.44 17.87
C ARG A 191 -2.99 -17.80 17.04
N ASP A 192 -3.14 -18.62 16.01
CA ASP A 192 -2.06 -19.01 15.11
C ASP A 192 -2.18 -18.25 13.78
N LEU A 193 -1.34 -17.24 13.58
CA LEU A 193 -1.38 -16.37 12.40
C LEU A 193 -0.10 -16.48 11.55
N LEU A 194 -0.28 -16.52 10.23
CA LEU A 194 0.79 -16.35 9.25
C LEU A 194 0.61 -15.03 8.50
N PHE A 195 1.60 -14.16 8.58
CA PHE A 195 1.68 -12.92 7.80
C PHE A 195 2.60 -13.14 6.60
N ILE A 196 2.25 -12.59 5.44
CA ILE A 196 3.04 -12.74 4.21
C ILE A 196 3.32 -11.37 3.59
N ARG A 197 4.60 -11.09 3.38
CA ARG A 197 5.10 -9.86 2.75
C ARG A 197 5.93 -10.20 1.52
N THR A 198 5.64 -9.56 0.39
CA THR A 198 6.53 -9.61 -0.79
C THR A 198 7.33 -8.31 -0.93
N GLY A 199 8.36 -8.31 -1.77
CA GLY A 199 9.01 -7.08 -2.24
C GLY A 199 10.53 -7.19 -2.26
N GLU A 200 11.18 -6.12 -1.80
CA GLU A 200 12.62 -6.01 -1.60
C GLU A 200 12.85 -5.60 -0.13
N VAL A 201 12.58 -6.53 0.79
CA VAL A 201 12.63 -6.27 2.24
C VAL A 201 14.04 -6.51 2.76
N THR A 202 14.57 -5.62 3.61
CA THR A 202 15.87 -5.83 4.29
C THR A 202 15.69 -6.56 5.63
N PRO A 203 16.76 -7.15 6.22
CA PRO A 203 16.69 -7.74 7.55
C PRO A 203 16.21 -6.78 8.64
N GLU A 204 16.55 -5.49 8.53
CA GLU A 204 16.13 -4.43 9.46
C GLU A 204 14.63 -4.12 9.32
N GLU A 205 14.14 -3.98 8.09
CA GLU A 205 12.71 -3.82 7.81
C GLU A 205 11.90 -5.06 8.25
N GLY A 206 12.43 -6.26 8.02
CA GLY A 206 11.84 -7.52 8.48
C GLY A 206 11.75 -7.60 10.00
N ARG A 207 12.80 -7.19 10.72
CA ARG A 207 12.83 -7.15 12.20
C ARG A 207 11.84 -6.12 12.76
N LEU A 208 11.77 -4.94 12.14
CA LEU A 208 10.78 -3.91 12.46
C LEU A 208 9.35 -4.43 12.26
N LEU A 209 9.06 -4.98 11.08
CA LEU A 209 7.72 -5.48 10.74
C LEU A 209 7.31 -6.63 11.67
N LYS A 210 8.22 -7.55 11.98
CA LYS A 210 8.00 -8.64 12.93
C LYS A 210 7.67 -8.11 14.33
N GLY A 211 8.41 -7.13 14.85
CA GLY A 211 8.13 -6.52 16.16
C GLY A 211 6.76 -5.85 16.21
N VAL A 212 6.36 -5.13 15.15
CA VAL A 212 5.00 -4.57 15.05
C VAL A 212 3.93 -5.67 14.98
N ILE A 213 4.15 -6.72 14.19
CA ILE A 213 3.23 -7.87 14.09
C ILE A 213 3.00 -8.53 15.46
N GLU A 214 4.06 -8.73 16.24
CA GLU A 214 3.95 -9.26 17.61
C GLU A 214 3.17 -8.31 18.53
N GLN A 215 3.46 -7.01 18.46
CA GLN A 215 2.77 -5.99 19.26
C GLN A 215 1.26 -5.91 18.96
N ILE A 216 0.85 -5.94 17.68
CA ILE A 216 -0.58 -5.86 17.31
C ILE A 216 -1.33 -7.18 17.49
N THR A 217 -0.63 -8.32 17.48
CA THR A 217 -1.23 -9.64 17.72
C THR A 217 -1.44 -9.85 19.24
N GLY A 218 -0.49 -9.37 20.05
CA GLY A 218 -0.55 -9.47 21.52
C GLY A 218 0.00 -10.79 22.08
N PRO A 219 0.14 -10.88 23.41
CA PRO A 219 0.80 -12.00 24.08
C PRO A 219 0.00 -13.31 24.02
N GLY A 220 0.70 -14.45 24.10
CA GLY A 220 0.07 -15.78 24.15
C GLY A 220 -0.49 -16.28 22.82
N LYS A 221 -0.01 -15.73 21.71
CA LYS A 221 -0.38 -16.06 20.33
C LYS A 221 0.85 -16.27 19.45
N THR A 222 0.69 -17.06 18.39
CA THR A 222 1.72 -17.32 17.38
C THR A 222 1.54 -16.34 16.22
N ALA A 223 2.59 -15.59 15.88
CA ALA A 223 2.61 -14.74 14.71
C ALA A 223 3.87 -15.02 13.89
N HIS A 224 3.75 -15.82 12.85
CA HIS A 224 4.84 -16.10 11.91
C HIS A 224 4.82 -15.10 10.75
N LEU A 225 5.99 -14.78 10.20
CA LEU A 225 6.14 -13.88 9.06
C LEU A 225 6.93 -14.58 7.95
N LEU A 226 6.30 -14.76 6.79
CA LEU A 226 6.95 -15.21 5.56
C LEU A 226 7.29 -13.97 4.70
N ILE A 227 8.58 -13.76 4.46
CA ILE A 227 9.10 -12.70 3.59
C ILE A 227 9.54 -13.33 2.29
N ILE A 228 8.97 -12.85 1.18
CA ILE A 228 9.23 -13.36 -0.17
C ILE A 228 9.86 -12.22 -0.98
N ASN A 229 11.18 -12.22 -1.01
CA ASN A 229 11.97 -11.23 -1.73
C ASN A 229 12.07 -11.60 -3.22
N ASN A 230 11.78 -10.64 -4.08
CA ASN A 230 11.85 -10.80 -5.53
C ASN A 230 13.28 -10.53 -6.00
N HIS A 231 13.96 -11.54 -6.55
CA HIS A 231 15.33 -11.39 -7.04
C HIS A 231 15.41 -11.74 -8.55
N PRO A 232 15.48 -10.75 -9.46
CA PRO A 232 15.30 -10.98 -10.90
C PRO A 232 16.43 -11.78 -11.57
N ARG A 233 17.61 -11.89 -10.93
CA ARG A 233 18.75 -12.66 -11.42
C ARG A 233 18.87 -14.05 -10.78
N LEU A 234 17.89 -14.47 -9.98
CA LEU A 234 17.90 -15.78 -9.32
C LEU A 234 17.36 -16.86 -10.27
N ALA A 235 17.96 -18.05 -10.29
CA ALA A 235 17.50 -19.17 -11.13
C ALA A 235 16.42 -20.02 -10.42
N LEU A 236 16.60 -20.29 -9.13
CA LEU A 236 15.77 -21.13 -8.28
C LEU A 236 15.59 -20.48 -6.89
N PRO A 237 14.46 -20.67 -6.19
CA PRO A 237 14.26 -20.15 -4.84
C PRO A 237 15.37 -20.56 -3.86
N ARG A 238 15.69 -19.68 -2.91
CA ARG A 238 16.59 -19.99 -1.78
C ARG A 238 16.08 -19.40 -0.47
N GLU A 239 16.19 -20.15 0.62
CA GLU A 239 15.94 -19.65 1.97
C GLU A 239 17.12 -18.81 2.46
N LEU A 240 16.83 -17.72 3.17
CA LEU A 240 17.81 -16.90 3.88
C LEU A 240 17.57 -17.02 5.39
N ASP A 241 18.65 -17.12 6.15
CA ASP A 241 18.58 -17.00 7.61
C ASP A 241 18.94 -15.56 8.02
N TRP A 242 18.00 -14.86 8.66
CA TRP A 242 18.17 -13.49 9.16
C TRP A 242 18.33 -13.40 10.69
N GLY A 243 18.34 -14.53 11.41
CA GLY A 243 18.42 -14.52 12.87
C GLY A 243 17.24 -13.78 13.52
N ILE A 244 16.02 -13.95 12.99
CA ILE A 244 14.79 -13.34 13.52
C ILE A 244 13.80 -14.46 13.86
N PRO A 245 13.49 -14.70 15.15
CA PRO A 245 12.57 -15.77 15.55
C PRO A 245 11.20 -15.64 14.89
N GLY A 246 10.67 -16.74 14.37
CA GLY A 246 9.36 -16.78 13.70
C GLY A 246 9.29 -15.98 12.38
N VAL A 247 10.43 -15.64 11.77
CA VAL A 247 10.51 -15.08 10.41
C VAL A 247 11.21 -16.08 9.49
N CYS A 248 10.53 -16.49 8.44
CA CYS A 248 11.13 -17.24 7.34
C CYS A 248 11.30 -16.29 6.15
N THR A 249 12.50 -16.22 5.59
CA THR A 249 12.78 -15.42 4.39
C THR A 249 13.15 -16.32 3.23
N VAL A 250 12.52 -16.10 2.09
CA VAL A 250 12.83 -16.76 0.82
C VAL A 250 13.08 -15.70 -0.25
N GLU A 251 14.14 -15.86 -1.03
CA GLU A 251 14.28 -15.16 -2.30
C GLU A 251 13.76 -16.04 -3.43
N ILE A 252 12.94 -15.48 -4.32
CA ILE A 252 12.43 -16.17 -5.52
C ILE A 252 12.86 -15.47 -6.81
N PRO A 253 13.02 -16.21 -7.92
CA PRO A 253 13.09 -15.62 -9.25
C PRO A 253 11.82 -14.80 -9.53
N TYR A 254 11.98 -13.57 -10.01
CA TYR A 254 10.86 -12.71 -10.37
C TYR A 254 11.09 -12.03 -11.72
N SER A 255 10.11 -12.09 -12.60
CA SER A 255 10.10 -11.32 -13.85
C SER A 255 8.75 -10.64 -14.06
N GLN A 256 8.76 -9.35 -14.40
CA GLN A 256 7.54 -8.59 -14.72
C GLN A 256 6.78 -9.18 -15.92
N THR A 257 7.45 -9.93 -16.80
CA THR A 257 6.85 -10.52 -18.01
C THR A 257 6.42 -11.98 -17.84
N GLN A 258 6.78 -12.66 -16.73
CA GLN A 258 6.50 -14.08 -16.52
C GLN A 258 5.55 -14.30 -15.33
N ALA A 259 4.36 -13.70 -15.38
CA ALA A 259 3.39 -13.71 -14.29
C ALA A 259 3.01 -15.13 -13.81
N GLU A 260 2.85 -16.09 -14.73
CA GLU A 260 2.54 -17.49 -14.41
C GLU A 260 3.69 -18.18 -13.67
N ARG A 261 4.94 -17.92 -14.06
CA ARG A 261 6.12 -18.47 -13.38
C ARG A 261 6.27 -17.88 -11.96
N ASN A 262 6.02 -16.58 -11.80
CA ASN A 262 6.02 -15.94 -10.48
C ASN A 262 4.93 -16.58 -9.58
N ARG A 263 3.72 -16.81 -10.13
CA ARG A 263 2.63 -17.53 -9.44
C ARG A 263 3.00 -18.96 -9.07
N ALA A 264 3.67 -19.69 -9.96
CA ALA A 264 4.10 -21.06 -9.69
C ALA A 264 5.11 -21.12 -8.52
N PHE A 265 6.13 -20.24 -8.51
CA PHE A 265 7.05 -20.16 -7.37
C PHE A 265 6.34 -19.79 -6.07
N PHE A 266 5.53 -18.73 -6.08
CA PHE A 266 4.80 -18.29 -4.90
C PHE A 266 3.83 -19.37 -4.37
N GLY A 267 3.09 -20.02 -5.28
CA GLY A 267 2.18 -21.11 -4.96
C GLY A 267 2.87 -22.32 -4.34
N GLY A 268 4.09 -22.65 -4.77
CA GLY A 268 4.93 -23.70 -4.18
C GLY A 268 5.36 -23.39 -2.74
N LEU A 269 5.65 -22.12 -2.41
CA LEU A 269 5.98 -21.71 -1.03
C LEU A 269 4.82 -21.90 -0.04
N LEU A 270 3.58 -21.94 -0.54
CA LEU A 270 2.37 -22.17 0.28
C LEU A 270 1.95 -23.66 0.36
N GLU A 271 2.76 -24.60 -0.16
CA GLU A 271 2.46 -26.03 -0.04
C GLU A 271 2.70 -26.55 1.38
N GLY A 272 1.76 -27.33 1.89
CA GLY A 272 1.74 -27.81 3.28
C GLY A 272 1.20 -26.80 4.30
N ILE A 273 0.89 -25.57 3.89
CA ILE A 273 0.19 -24.57 4.71
C ILE A 273 -1.31 -24.82 4.58
N SER A 274 -2.05 -24.76 5.69
CA SER A 274 -3.52 -24.92 5.73
C SER A 274 -4.16 -23.96 6.75
N VAL A 275 -5.49 -23.82 6.69
CA VAL A 275 -6.29 -23.05 7.66
C VAL A 275 -7.36 -23.93 8.29
N ARG A 276 -7.59 -23.74 9.60
CA ARG A 276 -8.56 -24.47 10.43
C ARG A 276 -10.01 -23.96 10.29
#